data_AF-A0A962LP51-F1
#
_entry.id   AF-A0A962LP51-F1
#
_cell.length_a   1.000
_cell.length_b   1.000
_cell.length_c   1.000
_cell.angle_alpha   90.00
_cell.angle_beta   90.00
_cell.angle_gamma   90.00
#
_symmetry.space_group_name_H-M   'P 1'
#
loop_
_entity.id
_entity.type
_entity.pdbx_description
1 polymer ?
#
loop_
_entity_poly.entity_id
_entity_poly.type
_entity_poly.pdbx_seq_one_letter_code
_entity_poly.pdbx_strand_id
1 'polypeptide(L)'
;MPSEDNKLSTTALAKKLDIPVQQLFGILKDYGWIQRVQDSWVLTPKGEYEGGSYHSSRRYGSYIVWPETVEQHPLLQAIESNQRITAASMVRYYPHLHARHINRALAELGLQQHTLLGWELTAMGRAWGGMQEESTSSGAFYVSWPYEIIDNPVIHRELSRQSGQQPSQDVPDNAEPDLFAQSAAAEDNRGIDGHQLQSPLQTRVCNWLYLAQLAHAHHRALPTQDLVYADFYLPTGNIYIDCWDTDVPTGELSAKFHKRELYQQLELRHLEINAGDGDKLDEVLGRGLLAFGIRC
;
A
#
# COMPACT_ATOMS: atom_id res chain seq x y z
N MET A 1 -16.71 -17.45 38.65
CA MET A 1 -16.32 -16.08 39.05
C MET A 1 -15.24 -15.64 38.07
N PRO A 2 -15.53 -14.78 37.07
CA PRO A 2 -14.47 -14.23 36.24
C PRO A 2 -13.65 -13.26 37.11
N SER A 3 -12.34 -13.45 37.11
CA SER A 3 -11.36 -12.69 37.88
C SER A 3 -11.45 -11.18 37.62
N GLU A 4 -11.36 -10.37 38.67
CA GLU A 4 -11.38 -8.89 38.59
C GLU A 4 -10.22 -8.28 37.79
N ASP A 5 -9.21 -9.08 37.40
CA ASP A 5 -7.96 -8.59 36.82
C ASP A 5 -8.00 -8.24 35.31
N ASN A 6 -9.10 -8.54 34.57
CA ASN A 6 -9.22 -8.24 33.14
C ASN A 6 -10.33 -7.21 32.81
N LYS A 7 -10.38 -6.10 33.57
CA LYS A 7 -11.28 -4.98 33.26
C LYS A 7 -10.49 -3.82 32.65
N LEU A 8 -10.91 -3.36 31.47
CA LEU A 8 -10.29 -2.27 30.73
C LEU A 8 -11.10 -0.98 30.89
N SER A 9 -10.44 0.17 31.07
CA SER A 9 -11.12 1.45 30.97
C SER A 9 -11.64 1.68 29.56
N THR A 10 -12.65 2.53 29.38
CA THR A 10 -13.17 2.86 28.02
C THR A 10 -12.06 3.39 27.10
N THR A 11 -11.07 4.11 27.65
CA THR A 11 -9.91 4.58 26.89
C THR A 11 -8.91 3.47 26.54
N ALA A 12 -8.74 2.47 27.41
CA ALA A 12 -7.91 1.30 27.15
C ALA A 12 -8.58 0.35 26.15
N LEU A 13 -9.90 0.17 26.26
CA LEU A 13 -10.71 -0.59 25.31
C LEU A 13 -10.63 0.02 23.89
N ALA A 14 -10.76 1.35 23.78
CA ALA A 14 -10.59 2.05 22.51
C ALA A 14 -9.22 1.78 21.88
N LYS A 15 -8.14 1.83 22.68
CA LYS A 15 -6.79 1.52 22.21
C LYS A 15 -6.62 0.06 21.79
N LYS A 16 -7.24 -0.87 22.52
CA LYS A 16 -7.16 -2.30 22.23
C LYS A 16 -7.89 -2.66 20.93
N LEU A 17 -9.01 -1.97 20.65
CA LEU A 17 -9.80 -2.12 19.42
C LEU A 17 -9.30 -1.26 18.24
N ASP A 18 -8.21 -0.52 18.40
CA ASP A 18 -7.70 0.47 17.42
C ASP A 18 -8.75 1.51 16.97
N ILE A 19 -9.71 1.83 17.84
CA ILE A 19 -10.78 2.83 17.57
C ILE A 19 -10.39 4.17 18.20
N PRO A 20 -10.57 5.31 17.50
CA PRO A 20 -10.45 6.63 18.11
C PRO A 20 -11.30 6.75 19.38
N VAL A 21 -10.68 7.17 20.48
CA VAL A 21 -11.34 7.25 21.81
C VAL A 21 -12.67 7.99 21.73
N GLN A 22 -12.73 9.13 21.03
CA GLN A 22 -13.95 9.93 20.88
C GLN A 22 -15.07 9.17 20.16
N GLN A 23 -14.73 8.35 19.16
CA GLN A 23 -15.68 7.54 18.41
C GLN A 23 -16.29 6.45 19.31
N LEU A 24 -15.47 5.75 20.10
CA LEU A 24 -16.00 4.74 21.04
C LEU A 24 -16.95 5.38 22.06
N PHE A 25 -16.59 6.54 22.64
CA PHE A 25 -17.49 7.27 23.55
C PHE A 25 -18.79 7.71 22.87
N GLY A 26 -18.74 8.17 21.61
CA GLY A 26 -19.93 8.52 20.83
C GLY A 26 -20.85 7.32 20.65
N ILE A 27 -20.32 6.17 20.29
CA ILE A 27 -21.12 4.98 20.00
C ILE A 27 -21.72 4.39 21.27
N LEU A 28 -20.95 4.29 22.35
CA LEU A 28 -21.48 3.87 23.66
C LEU A 28 -22.60 4.80 24.15
N LYS A 29 -22.54 6.08 23.80
CA LYS A 29 -23.61 7.04 24.08
C LYS A 29 -24.83 6.80 23.19
N ASP A 30 -24.64 6.65 21.89
CA ASP A 30 -25.74 6.50 20.92
C ASP A 30 -26.54 5.21 21.14
N TYR A 31 -25.85 4.14 21.55
CA TYR A 31 -26.49 2.89 21.97
C TYR A 31 -27.06 2.92 23.40
N GLY A 32 -26.85 4.04 24.10
CA GLY A 32 -27.39 4.28 25.43
C GLY A 32 -26.73 3.45 26.52
N TRP A 33 -25.47 3.05 26.36
CA TRP A 33 -24.69 2.37 27.41
C TRP A 33 -24.15 3.38 28.41
N ILE A 34 -23.72 4.54 27.94
CA ILE A 34 -23.27 5.66 28.76
C ILE A 34 -24.06 6.93 28.42
N GLN A 35 -24.10 7.88 29.35
CA GLN A 35 -24.71 9.18 29.16
C GLN A 35 -23.84 10.27 29.75
N ARG A 36 -23.95 11.49 29.22
CA ARG A 36 -23.21 12.64 29.75
C ARG A 36 -24.12 13.43 30.70
N VAL A 37 -23.72 13.53 31.97
CA VAL A 37 -24.45 14.29 33.00
C VAL A 37 -23.51 15.35 33.58
N GLN A 38 -23.94 16.61 33.51
CA GLN A 38 -23.23 17.82 34.00
C GLN A 38 -21.87 18.09 33.36
N ASP A 39 -20.92 17.15 33.44
CA ASP A 39 -19.72 17.11 32.60
C ASP A 39 -18.95 15.77 32.64
N SER A 40 -19.56 14.72 33.19
CA SER A 40 -18.95 13.40 33.31
C SER A 40 -19.75 12.33 32.56
N TRP A 41 -19.05 11.28 32.14
CA TRP A 41 -19.68 10.08 31.59
C TRP A 41 -20.18 9.19 32.72
N VAL A 42 -21.47 8.90 32.69
CA VAL A 42 -22.17 8.08 33.67
C VAL A 42 -22.69 6.83 32.97
N LEU A 43 -22.54 5.69 33.63
CA LEU A 43 -23.04 4.41 33.16
C LEU A 43 -24.56 4.37 33.31
N THR A 44 -25.25 3.86 32.30
CA THR A 44 -26.70 3.67 32.33
C THR A 44 -27.06 2.26 32.80
N PRO A 45 -28.33 1.97 33.17
CA PRO A 45 -28.77 0.60 33.47
C PRO A 45 -28.51 -0.38 32.33
N LYS A 46 -28.56 0.08 31.07
CA LYS A 46 -28.22 -0.73 29.91
C LYS A 46 -26.73 -1.01 29.83
N GLY A 47 -25.89 -0.01 30.11
CA GLY A 47 -24.43 -0.21 30.17
C GLY A 47 -23.99 -1.15 31.29
N GLU A 48 -24.68 -1.13 32.44
CA GLU A 48 -24.47 -2.10 33.53
C GLU A 48 -24.86 -3.52 33.12
N TYR A 49 -25.98 -3.67 32.41
CA TYR A 49 -26.43 -4.96 31.88
C TYR A 49 -25.39 -5.58 30.92
N GLU A 50 -24.76 -4.75 30.10
CA GLU A 50 -23.71 -5.15 29.14
C GLU A 50 -22.33 -5.35 29.81
N GLY A 51 -22.27 -5.33 31.15
CA GLY A 51 -21.09 -5.66 31.95
C GLY A 51 -20.24 -4.46 32.37
N GLY A 52 -20.65 -3.23 32.07
CA GLY A 52 -19.98 -2.02 32.55
C GLY A 52 -20.00 -1.94 34.08
N SER A 53 -18.89 -1.49 34.67
CA SER A 53 -18.82 -1.23 36.11
C SER A 53 -17.95 -0.01 36.42
N TYR A 54 -18.06 0.51 37.64
CA TYR A 54 -17.20 1.59 38.10
C TYR A 54 -15.95 1.06 38.78
N HIS A 55 -14.81 1.65 38.44
CA HIS A 55 -13.56 1.45 39.17
C HIS A 55 -13.08 2.78 39.74
N SER A 56 -12.74 2.80 41.03
CA SER A 56 -12.23 4.00 41.71
C SER A 56 -10.71 3.98 41.73
N SER A 57 -10.06 5.06 41.28
CA SER A 57 -8.62 5.27 41.43
C SER A 57 -8.34 6.52 42.26
N ARG A 58 -7.34 6.44 43.15
CA ARG A 58 -6.86 7.60 43.93
C ARG A 58 -6.36 8.77 43.06
N ARG A 59 -5.95 8.49 41.81
CA ARG A 59 -5.35 9.48 40.90
C ARG A 59 -6.35 10.08 39.90
N TYR A 60 -7.39 9.35 39.53
CA TYR A 60 -8.28 9.71 38.43
C TYR A 60 -9.77 9.74 38.80
N GLY A 61 -10.12 9.46 40.06
CA GLY A 61 -11.51 9.37 40.50
C GLY A 61 -12.19 8.08 40.04
N SER A 62 -13.53 8.07 40.06
CA SER A 62 -14.33 6.93 39.59
C SER A 62 -14.52 7.00 38.08
N TYR A 63 -14.20 5.92 37.38
CA TYR A 63 -14.34 5.81 35.92
C TYR A 63 -14.97 4.48 35.52
N ILE A 64 -15.49 4.43 34.30
CA ILE A 64 -16.18 3.25 33.75
C ILE A 64 -15.14 2.27 33.19
N VAL A 65 -15.26 1.01 33.61
CA VAL A 65 -14.49 -0.13 33.12
C VAL A 65 -15.40 -1.20 32.54
N TRP A 66 -14.87 -1.92 31.56
CA TRP A 66 -15.56 -2.97 30.82
C TRP A 66 -14.77 -4.28 30.91
N PRO A 67 -15.43 -5.44 30.96
CA PRO A 67 -14.75 -6.73 30.84
C PRO A 67 -14.20 -6.88 29.43
N GLU A 68 -13.07 -7.58 29.26
CA GLU A 68 -12.52 -7.86 27.92
C GLU A 68 -13.50 -8.60 26.99
N THR A 69 -14.41 -9.39 27.54
CA THR A 69 -15.44 -10.09 26.76
C THR A 69 -16.37 -9.14 26.00
N VAL A 70 -16.43 -7.86 26.38
CA VAL A 70 -17.25 -6.85 25.69
C VAL A 70 -16.80 -6.68 24.23
N GLU A 71 -15.52 -6.94 23.91
CA GLU A 71 -14.96 -6.87 22.55
C GLU A 71 -15.70 -7.78 21.57
N GLN A 72 -16.23 -8.90 22.06
CA GLN A 72 -16.99 -9.86 21.25
C GLN A 72 -18.47 -9.46 21.06
N HIS A 73 -18.91 -8.36 21.69
CA HIS A 73 -20.29 -7.93 21.59
C HIS A 73 -20.62 -7.50 20.13
N PRO A 74 -21.77 -7.91 19.55
CA PRO A 74 -22.12 -7.62 18.15
C PRO A 74 -22.04 -6.13 17.78
N LEU A 75 -22.35 -5.25 18.72
CA LEU A 75 -22.18 -3.80 18.58
C LEU A 75 -20.72 -3.44 18.28
N LEU A 76 -19.75 -3.93 19.06
CA LEU A 76 -18.34 -3.60 18.86
C LEU A 76 -17.77 -4.30 17.62
N GLN A 77 -18.21 -5.52 17.32
CA GLN A 77 -17.87 -6.21 16.07
C GLN A 77 -18.41 -5.48 14.82
N ALA A 78 -19.62 -4.90 14.90
CA ALA A 78 -20.16 -4.06 13.83
C ALA A 78 -19.40 -2.73 13.68
N ILE A 79 -18.71 -2.26 14.73
CA ILE A 79 -17.82 -1.11 14.63
C ILE A 79 -16.53 -1.51 13.91
N GLU A 80 -15.94 -2.66 14.22
CA GLU A 80 -14.79 -3.21 13.48
C GLU A 80 -15.12 -3.36 12.00
N SER A 81 -16.31 -3.88 11.66
CA SER A 81 -16.74 -3.99 10.26
C SER A 81 -17.04 -2.62 9.59
N ASN A 82 -17.33 -1.58 10.38
CA ASN A 82 -17.43 -0.20 9.90
C ASN A 82 -16.09 0.55 9.94
N GLN A 83 -15.00 -0.07 10.43
CA GLN A 83 -13.69 0.55 10.35
C GLN A 83 -13.27 0.61 8.90
N ARG A 84 -12.82 1.80 8.50
CA ARG A 84 -12.34 2.03 7.16
C ARG A 84 -10.86 2.29 7.20
N ILE A 85 -10.17 1.75 6.22
CA ILE A 85 -8.74 1.89 6.07
C ILE A 85 -8.46 2.65 4.79
N THR A 86 -7.40 3.46 4.82
CA THR A 86 -6.87 4.12 3.63
C THR A 86 -5.65 3.34 3.14
N ALA A 87 -5.20 3.62 1.91
CA ALA A 87 -3.93 3.08 1.43
C ALA A 87 -2.73 3.40 2.36
N ALA A 88 -2.78 4.53 3.09
CA ALA A 88 -1.75 4.86 4.09
C ALA A 88 -1.81 3.92 5.30
N SER A 89 -3.01 3.59 5.77
CA SER A 89 -3.22 2.62 6.85
C SER A 89 -2.83 1.21 6.42
N MET A 90 -3.05 0.85 5.14
CA MET A 90 -2.73 -0.48 4.59
C MET A 90 -1.23 -0.80 4.60
N VAL A 91 -0.35 0.20 4.63
CA VAL A 91 1.12 0.02 4.69
C VAL A 91 1.54 -0.87 5.87
N ARG A 92 0.81 -0.86 6.98
CA ARG A 92 1.11 -1.71 8.15
C ARG A 92 1.06 -3.21 7.84
N TYR A 93 0.28 -3.61 6.84
CA TYR A 93 0.17 -5.00 6.39
C TYR A 93 1.12 -5.34 5.25
N TYR A 94 1.66 -4.33 4.57
CA TYR A 94 2.58 -4.48 3.43
C TYR A 94 3.85 -3.64 3.65
N PRO A 95 4.80 -4.08 4.49
CA PRO A 95 5.92 -3.26 4.96
C PRO A 95 6.85 -2.72 3.85
N HIS A 96 6.89 -3.39 2.70
CA HIS A 96 7.71 -3.00 1.55
C HIS A 96 6.98 -2.08 0.56
N LEU A 97 5.70 -1.77 0.81
CA LEU A 97 4.91 -0.88 -0.03
C LEU A 97 4.63 0.44 0.66
N HIS A 98 4.70 1.52 -0.11
CA HIS A 98 4.26 2.84 0.33
C HIS A 98 2.80 3.09 -0.09
N ALA A 99 2.14 4.04 0.57
CA ALA A 99 0.75 4.39 0.29
C ALA A 99 0.50 4.73 -1.19
N ARG A 100 1.47 5.36 -1.87
CA ARG A 100 1.39 5.67 -3.30
C ARG A 100 1.35 4.39 -4.16
N HIS A 101 2.21 3.41 -3.86
CA HIS A 101 2.22 2.11 -4.55
C HIS A 101 0.90 1.38 -4.36
N ILE A 102 0.40 1.31 -3.12
CA ILE A 102 -0.89 0.67 -2.82
C ILE A 102 -2.00 1.36 -3.61
N ASN A 103 -2.03 2.69 -3.64
CA ASN A 103 -3.04 3.41 -4.41
C ASN A 103 -2.96 3.11 -5.92
N ARG A 104 -1.75 3.06 -6.48
CA ARG A 104 -1.54 2.71 -7.90
C ARG A 104 -1.95 1.26 -8.20
N ALA A 105 -1.67 0.32 -7.30
CA ALA A 105 -2.11 -1.07 -7.43
C ALA A 105 -3.64 -1.20 -7.40
N LEU A 106 -4.31 -0.51 -6.47
CA LEU A 106 -5.78 -0.47 -6.44
C LEU A 106 -6.36 0.19 -7.70
N ALA A 107 -5.65 1.14 -8.29
CA ALA A 107 -6.06 1.76 -9.54
C ALA A 107 -5.86 0.84 -10.76
N GLU A 108 -4.78 0.07 -10.78
CA GLU A 108 -4.53 -0.97 -11.78
C GLU A 108 -5.64 -2.02 -11.78
N LEU A 109 -6.10 -2.42 -10.58
CA LEU A 109 -7.26 -3.29 -10.41
C LEU A 109 -8.59 -2.63 -10.80
N GLY A 110 -8.60 -1.36 -11.20
CA GLY A 110 -9.79 -0.61 -11.61
C GLY A 110 -10.71 -0.21 -10.46
N LEU A 111 -10.24 -0.26 -9.21
CA LEU A 111 -11.03 0.10 -8.03
C LEU A 111 -11.06 1.62 -7.79
N GLN A 112 -10.00 2.32 -8.17
CA GLN A 112 -9.90 3.77 -8.09
C GLN A 112 -9.13 4.31 -9.29
N GLN A 113 -9.07 5.62 -9.44
CA GLN A 113 -8.30 6.29 -10.50
C GLN A 113 -7.69 7.58 -9.98
N HIS A 114 -6.55 7.97 -10.53
CA HIS A 114 -5.88 9.22 -10.19
C HIS A 114 -6.30 10.34 -11.17
N THR A 115 -6.81 11.45 -10.65
CA THR A 115 -7.21 12.62 -11.43
C THR A 115 -6.58 13.89 -10.86
N LEU A 116 -6.88 15.06 -11.46
CA LEU A 116 -6.41 16.35 -10.96
C LEU A 116 -6.93 16.67 -9.55
N LEU A 117 -8.02 16.02 -9.13
CA LEU A 117 -8.63 16.22 -7.81
C LEU A 117 -8.08 15.24 -6.76
N GLY A 118 -7.26 14.26 -7.13
CA GLY A 118 -6.74 13.23 -6.24
C GLY A 118 -7.18 11.83 -6.65
N TRP A 119 -7.43 10.95 -5.67
CA TRP A 119 -7.92 9.59 -5.92
C TRP A 119 -9.44 9.58 -5.93
N GLU A 120 -10.01 9.18 -7.07
CA GLU A 120 -11.44 9.09 -7.26
C GLU A 120 -11.90 7.64 -7.40
N LEU A 121 -13.10 7.37 -6.90
CA LEU A 121 -13.64 6.02 -6.83
C LEU A 121 -14.33 5.64 -8.14
N THR A 122 -14.00 4.45 -8.68
CA THR A 122 -14.68 3.92 -9.87
C THR A 122 -16.03 3.29 -9.51
N ALA A 123 -16.82 2.91 -10.52
CA ALA A 123 -18.06 2.16 -10.31
C ALA A 123 -17.78 0.80 -9.63
N MET A 124 -16.69 0.13 -10.01
CA MET A 124 -16.29 -1.14 -9.40
C MET A 124 -15.80 -0.95 -7.97
N GLY A 125 -15.03 0.11 -7.70
CA GLY A 125 -14.63 0.47 -6.33
C GLY A 125 -15.82 0.74 -5.41
N ARG A 126 -16.86 1.43 -5.90
CA ARG A 126 -18.12 1.60 -5.17
C ARG A 126 -18.79 0.27 -4.87
N ALA A 127 -18.82 -0.66 -5.82
CA ALA A 127 -19.40 -1.99 -5.62
C ALA A 127 -18.63 -2.81 -4.57
N TRP A 128 -17.33 -2.56 -4.43
CA TRP A 128 -16.46 -3.16 -3.40
C TRP A 128 -16.54 -2.42 -2.06
N GLY A 129 -17.48 -1.49 -1.92
CA GLY A 129 -17.72 -0.76 -0.69
C GLY A 129 -16.69 0.33 -0.42
N GLY A 130 -15.93 0.82 -1.41
CA GLY A 130 -15.08 2.00 -1.25
C GLY A 130 -15.89 3.28 -1.04
N MET A 131 -15.29 4.31 -0.44
CA MET A 131 -15.88 5.64 -0.31
C MET A 131 -14.84 6.70 -0.59
N GLN A 132 -15.28 7.73 -1.30
CA GLN A 132 -14.48 8.89 -1.62
C GLN A 132 -14.75 9.98 -0.58
N GLU A 133 -13.67 10.57 -0.08
CA GLU A 133 -13.68 11.62 0.91
C GLU A 133 -12.76 12.77 0.44
N GLU A 134 -13.03 13.98 0.89
CA GLU A 134 -12.19 15.16 0.61
C GLU A 134 -11.32 15.47 1.83
N SER A 135 -10.02 15.58 1.60
CA SER A 135 -9.09 15.99 2.64
C SER A 135 -9.34 17.43 3.07
N THR A 136 -9.65 17.66 4.33
CA THR A 136 -9.86 19.02 4.86
C THR A 136 -8.58 19.88 4.83
N SER A 137 -7.41 19.26 4.72
CA SER A 137 -6.12 19.97 4.72
C SER A 137 -5.65 20.35 3.31
N SER A 138 -5.92 19.51 2.32
CA SER A 138 -5.41 19.68 0.94
C SER A 138 -6.50 19.93 -0.10
N GLY A 139 -7.77 19.69 0.23
CA GLY A 139 -8.89 19.70 -0.72
C GLY A 139 -8.83 18.55 -1.74
N ALA A 140 -7.87 17.63 -1.60
CA ALA A 140 -7.72 16.51 -2.52
C ALA A 140 -8.62 15.34 -2.10
N PHE A 141 -9.21 14.67 -3.08
CA PHE A 141 -9.94 13.43 -2.88
C PHE A 141 -9.01 12.27 -2.53
N TYR A 142 -9.47 11.44 -1.60
CA TYR A 142 -8.89 10.15 -1.28
C TYR A 142 -9.99 9.11 -1.12
N VAL A 143 -9.59 7.84 -1.17
CA VAL A 143 -10.51 6.71 -1.03
C VAL A 143 -10.23 5.94 0.26
N SER A 144 -11.29 5.60 0.98
CA SER A 144 -11.29 4.68 2.10
C SER A 144 -12.03 3.38 1.76
N TRP A 145 -11.57 2.27 2.32
CA TRP A 145 -12.07 0.93 2.05
C TRP A 145 -12.55 0.27 3.34
N PRO A 146 -13.52 -0.66 3.30
CA PRO A 146 -13.83 -1.51 4.44
C PRO A 146 -12.57 -2.25 4.89
N TYR A 147 -12.41 -2.46 6.20
CA TYR A 147 -11.23 -3.10 6.76
C TYR A 147 -10.94 -4.46 6.11
N GLU A 148 -12.00 -5.22 5.79
CA GLU A 148 -11.96 -6.57 5.22
C GLU A 148 -11.35 -6.62 3.81
N ILE A 149 -11.07 -5.48 3.16
CA ILE A 149 -10.41 -5.46 1.85
C ILE A 149 -9.01 -6.08 1.90
N ILE A 150 -8.33 -6.06 3.05
CA ILE A 150 -7.00 -6.67 3.22
C ILE A 150 -7.07 -8.20 3.22
N ASP A 151 -8.22 -8.76 3.59
CA ASP A 151 -8.48 -10.20 3.61
C ASP A 151 -8.95 -10.70 2.24
N ASN A 152 -9.22 -9.79 1.29
CA ASN A 152 -9.62 -10.17 -0.05
C ASN A 152 -8.45 -10.87 -0.76
N PRO A 153 -8.63 -12.13 -1.24
CA PRO A 153 -7.53 -12.92 -1.79
C PRO A 153 -6.93 -12.31 -3.06
N VAL A 154 -7.70 -11.55 -3.84
CA VAL A 154 -7.21 -10.88 -5.05
C VAL A 154 -6.31 -9.70 -4.68
N ILE A 155 -6.74 -8.89 -3.70
CA ILE A 155 -5.99 -7.73 -3.21
C ILE A 155 -4.69 -8.19 -2.57
N HIS A 156 -4.78 -9.16 -1.67
CA HIS A 156 -3.61 -9.70 -0.99
C HIS A 156 -2.62 -10.29 -2.00
N ARG A 157 -3.09 -11.10 -2.97
CA ARG A 157 -2.22 -11.67 -4.00
C ARG A 157 -1.50 -10.57 -4.80
N GLU A 158 -2.23 -9.55 -5.23
CA GLU A 158 -1.67 -8.49 -6.08
C GLU A 158 -0.67 -7.61 -5.33
N LEU A 159 -0.99 -7.20 -4.10
CA LEU A 159 -0.09 -6.41 -3.27
C LEU A 159 1.14 -7.20 -2.81
N SER A 160 0.99 -8.50 -2.48
CA SER A 160 2.13 -9.37 -2.17
C SER A 160 3.05 -9.58 -3.37
N ARG A 161 2.50 -9.76 -4.57
CA ARG A 161 3.31 -9.86 -5.80
C ARG A 161 4.18 -8.62 -6.00
N GLN A 162 3.63 -7.45 -5.71
CA GLN A 162 4.34 -6.18 -5.86
C GLN A 162 5.35 -5.90 -4.73
N SER A 163 5.15 -6.47 -3.54
CA SER A 163 6.07 -6.30 -2.41
C SER A 163 7.34 -7.17 -2.53
N GLY A 164 7.47 -7.96 -3.61
CA GLY A 164 8.54 -8.94 -3.78
C GLY A 164 8.39 -10.16 -2.87
N GLN A 165 7.31 -10.24 -2.09
CA GLN A 165 6.92 -11.45 -1.38
C GLN A 165 6.25 -12.37 -2.39
N GLN A 166 7.05 -13.20 -3.07
CA GLN A 166 6.46 -14.36 -3.73
C GLN A 166 5.64 -15.11 -2.67
N PRO A 167 4.36 -15.44 -2.93
CA PRO A 167 3.70 -16.41 -2.09
C PRO A 167 4.59 -17.66 -2.14
N SER A 168 5.15 -18.05 -1.01
CA SER A 168 5.68 -19.38 -0.85
C SER A 168 4.56 -20.30 -1.31
N GLN A 169 4.73 -20.98 -2.44
CA GLN A 169 3.91 -22.13 -2.70
C GLN A 169 4.21 -23.06 -1.52
N ASP A 170 3.26 -23.18 -0.60
CA ASP A 170 3.25 -24.24 0.40
C ASP A 170 3.13 -25.54 -0.39
N VAL A 171 4.25 -25.99 -0.97
CA VAL A 171 4.38 -27.34 -1.47
C VAL A 171 4.31 -28.20 -0.20
N PRO A 172 3.32 -29.10 -0.07
CA PRO A 172 3.31 -30.03 1.04
C PRO A 172 4.65 -30.76 1.05
N ASP A 173 5.27 -30.86 2.23
CA ASP A 173 6.62 -31.41 2.50
C ASP A 173 6.84 -32.89 2.06
N ASN A 174 5.88 -33.46 1.30
CA ASN A 174 5.81 -34.84 0.84
C ASN A 174 5.50 -35.00 -0.67
N ALA A 175 5.62 -33.96 -1.49
CA ALA A 175 5.56 -34.13 -2.94
C ALA A 175 6.96 -34.46 -3.48
N GLU A 176 7.12 -35.66 -4.06
CA GLU A 176 8.36 -36.03 -4.77
C GLU A 176 8.69 -34.97 -5.83
N PRO A 177 9.96 -34.52 -5.92
CA PRO A 177 10.35 -33.53 -6.91
C PRO A 177 10.14 -34.12 -8.31
N ASP A 178 9.24 -33.51 -9.08
CA ASP A 178 8.96 -33.91 -10.45
C ASP A 178 10.22 -33.74 -11.30
N LEU A 179 10.86 -34.86 -11.69
CA LEU A 179 12.04 -34.88 -12.55
C LEU A 179 11.78 -34.29 -13.95
N PHE A 180 10.51 -34.04 -14.33
CA PHE A 180 10.11 -33.34 -15.55
C PHE A 180 9.78 -31.86 -15.34
N ALA A 181 9.81 -31.35 -14.12
CA ALA A 181 9.79 -29.92 -13.84
C ALA A 181 11.16 -29.34 -14.27
N GLN A 182 11.26 -28.96 -15.54
CA GLN A 182 12.38 -28.18 -16.06
C GLN A 182 12.62 -26.98 -15.15
N SER A 183 13.69 -27.05 -14.34
CA SER A 183 14.39 -25.94 -13.70
C SER A 183 13.57 -24.65 -13.56
N ALA A 184 12.61 -24.62 -12.63
CA ALA A 184 11.83 -23.43 -12.26
C ALA A 184 12.65 -22.41 -11.43
N ALA A 185 13.93 -22.22 -11.79
CA ALA A 185 14.86 -21.33 -11.10
C ALA A 185 15.57 -20.36 -12.06
N ALA A 186 15.00 -20.12 -13.25
CA ALA A 186 15.23 -18.85 -13.92
C ALA A 186 14.27 -17.86 -13.28
N GLU A 187 14.80 -16.83 -12.61
CA GLU A 187 14.00 -15.70 -12.13
C GLU A 187 13.21 -15.15 -13.33
N ASP A 188 11.89 -15.36 -13.32
CA ASP A 188 11.02 -14.86 -14.39
C ASP A 188 10.93 -13.34 -14.25
N ASN A 189 11.86 -12.64 -14.90
CA ASN A 189 11.94 -11.19 -14.97
C ASN A 189 10.85 -10.64 -15.91
N ARG A 190 9.60 -10.99 -15.63
CA ARG A 190 8.44 -10.55 -16.40
C ARG A 190 7.73 -9.41 -15.68
N GLY A 191 7.60 -8.28 -16.37
CA GLY A 191 6.86 -7.13 -15.91
C GLY A 191 5.36 -7.42 -15.81
N ILE A 192 4.67 -6.65 -14.97
CA ILE A 192 3.20 -6.73 -14.82
C ILE A 192 2.49 -6.42 -16.14
N ASP A 193 3.08 -5.52 -16.94
CA ASP A 193 2.60 -5.15 -18.27
C ASP A 193 2.90 -6.21 -19.36
N GLY A 194 3.65 -7.26 -19.00
CA GLY A 194 3.97 -8.38 -19.87
C GLY A 194 5.33 -8.30 -20.57
N HIS A 195 6.14 -7.26 -20.36
CA HIS A 195 7.51 -7.23 -20.90
C HIS A 195 8.38 -8.33 -20.30
N GLN A 196 9.33 -8.87 -21.08
CA GLN A 196 10.42 -9.71 -20.58
C GLN A 196 11.67 -8.86 -20.42
N LEU A 197 12.19 -8.78 -19.19
CA LEU A 197 13.29 -7.91 -18.79
C LEU A 197 14.55 -8.75 -18.53
N GLN A 198 15.70 -8.07 -18.52
CA GLN A 198 17.00 -8.72 -18.36
C GLN A 198 17.41 -8.83 -16.89
N SER A 199 16.91 -7.93 -16.03
CA SER A 199 17.29 -7.89 -14.62
C SER A 199 16.12 -7.60 -13.66
N PRO A 200 16.26 -7.93 -12.37
CA PRO A 200 15.30 -7.56 -11.33
C PRO A 200 15.14 -6.03 -11.18
N LEU A 201 16.19 -5.25 -11.43
CA LEU A 201 16.11 -3.78 -11.41
C LEU A 201 15.23 -3.27 -12.56
N GLN A 202 15.46 -3.76 -13.78
CA GLN A 202 14.61 -3.42 -14.92
C GLN A 202 13.15 -3.82 -14.68
N THR A 203 12.91 -4.99 -14.08
CA THR A 203 11.55 -5.43 -13.72
C THR A 203 10.88 -4.47 -12.75
N ARG A 204 11.59 -4.02 -11.70
CA ARG A 204 11.08 -3.03 -10.75
C ARG A 204 10.79 -1.68 -11.40
N VAL A 205 11.69 -1.19 -12.26
CA VAL A 205 11.52 0.07 -13.01
C VAL A 205 10.33 -0.02 -13.98
N CYS A 206 10.20 -1.11 -14.72
CA CYS A 206 9.09 -1.38 -15.63
C CYS A 206 7.74 -1.38 -14.89
N ASN A 207 7.65 -2.14 -13.79
CA ASN A 207 6.46 -2.18 -12.94
C ASN A 207 6.12 -0.80 -12.39
N TRP A 208 7.12 -0.02 -11.96
CA TRP A 208 6.91 1.34 -11.47
C TRP A 208 6.34 2.25 -12.57
N LEU A 209 6.90 2.21 -13.78
CA LEU A 209 6.42 3.00 -14.92
C LEU A 209 4.98 2.62 -15.31
N TYR A 210 4.68 1.32 -15.36
CA TYR A 210 3.34 0.81 -15.63
C TYR A 210 2.31 1.26 -14.57
N LEU A 211 2.63 1.08 -13.28
CA LEU A 211 1.75 1.46 -12.18
C LEU A 211 1.58 2.98 -12.06
N ALA A 212 2.58 3.75 -12.48
CA ALA A 212 2.49 5.20 -12.65
C ALA A 212 1.64 5.63 -13.86
N GLN A 213 1.11 4.68 -14.65
CA GLN A 213 0.35 4.91 -15.88
C GLN A 213 1.15 5.70 -16.93
N LEU A 214 2.46 5.52 -16.94
CA LEU A 214 3.34 6.13 -17.92
C LEU A 214 3.52 5.17 -19.10
N ALA A 215 3.08 5.62 -20.28
CA ALA A 215 3.39 4.93 -21.53
C ALA A 215 4.92 4.84 -21.68
N HIS A 216 5.43 3.63 -21.83
CA HIS A 216 6.85 3.38 -21.98
C HIS A 216 7.10 2.24 -22.96
N ALA A 217 8.24 2.30 -23.64
CA ALA A 217 8.74 1.23 -24.49
C ALA A 217 9.96 0.59 -23.82
N HIS A 218 10.10 -0.72 -23.96
CA HIS A 218 11.28 -1.47 -23.54
C HIS A 218 12.24 -1.67 -24.72
N HIS A 219 13.55 -1.64 -24.45
CA HIS A 219 14.62 -1.90 -25.43
C HIS A 219 14.53 -1.00 -26.67
N ARG A 220 14.54 0.32 -26.46
CA ARG A 220 14.31 1.32 -27.51
C ARG A 220 15.62 1.81 -28.11
N ALA A 221 15.74 1.72 -29.44
CA ALA A 221 16.89 2.25 -30.15
C ALA A 221 17.04 3.78 -29.97
N LEU A 222 18.28 4.22 -29.73
CA LEU A 222 18.67 5.62 -29.80
C LEU A 222 18.60 6.11 -31.26
N PRO A 223 18.45 7.43 -31.49
CA PRO A 223 18.39 8.02 -32.82
C PRO A 223 19.79 8.14 -33.45
N THR A 224 20.52 7.03 -33.51
CA THR A 224 21.89 6.89 -34.02
C THR A 224 21.94 5.94 -35.21
N GLN A 225 23.01 6.02 -36.02
CA GLN A 225 23.26 5.01 -37.06
C GLN A 225 23.63 3.65 -36.44
N ASP A 226 24.39 3.69 -35.34
CA ASP A 226 24.73 2.50 -34.57
C ASP A 226 23.51 2.00 -33.78
N LEU A 227 23.35 0.67 -33.72
CA LEU A 227 22.26 0.01 -33.01
C LEU A 227 22.53 -0.03 -31.50
N VAL A 228 22.35 1.12 -30.86
CA VAL A 228 22.41 1.29 -29.41
C VAL A 228 21.00 1.41 -28.85
N TYR A 229 20.70 0.71 -27.76
CA TYR A 229 19.37 0.64 -27.16
C TYR A 229 19.39 1.13 -25.72
N ALA A 230 18.39 1.93 -25.35
CA ALA A 230 18.07 2.23 -23.96
C ALA A 230 17.16 1.16 -23.38
N ASP A 231 17.22 0.94 -22.07
CA ASP A 231 16.39 -0.06 -21.40
C ASP A 231 14.91 0.33 -21.47
N PHE A 232 14.60 1.61 -21.19
CA PHE A 232 13.26 2.15 -21.37
C PHE A 232 13.26 3.49 -22.11
N TYR A 233 12.13 3.78 -22.74
CA TYR A 233 11.86 5.08 -23.35
C TYR A 233 10.44 5.54 -23.03
N LEU A 234 10.32 6.78 -22.56
CA LEU A 234 9.05 7.45 -22.30
C LEU A 234 8.80 8.42 -23.46
N PRO A 235 7.79 8.17 -24.31
CA PRO A 235 7.40 9.09 -25.38
C PRO A 235 6.98 10.45 -24.81
N THR A 236 6.33 10.45 -23.64
CA THR A 236 6.07 11.67 -22.88
C THR A 236 7.41 12.26 -22.45
N GLY A 237 7.78 13.40 -23.02
CA GLY A 237 9.00 14.12 -22.67
C GLY A 237 10.29 13.61 -23.34
N ASN A 238 10.21 12.60 -24.22
CA ASN A 238 11.34 12.01 -24.96
C ASN A 238 12.50 11.59 -24.06
N ILE A 239 12.20 10.81 -23.01
CA ILE A 239 13.17 10.45 -21.97
C ILE A 239 13.62 9.01 -22.15
N TYR A 240 14.92 8.79 -22.18
CA TYR A 240 15.55 7.47 -22.15
C TYR A 240 15.91 7.10 -20.70
N ILE A 241 15.75 5.84 -20.30
CA ILE A 241 16.09 5.37 -18.96
C ILE A 241 17.00 4.14 -19.08
N ASP A 242 18.09 4.13 -18.32
CA ASP A 242 19.02 3.01 -18.24
C ASP A 242 19.20 2.53 -16.80
N CYS A 243 19.18 1.21 -16.63
CA CYS A 243 19.35 0.52 -15.37
C CYS A 243 20.82 0.06 -15.22
N TRP A 244 21.40 0.36 -14.06
CA TRP A 244 22.76 0.02 -13.69
C TRP A 244 22.72 -1.02 -12.57
N ASP A 245 22.67 -2.29 -12.97
CA ASP A 245 22.78 -3.43 -12.06
C ASP A 245 24.15 -3.49 -11.36
N THR A 246 24.24 -4.21 -10.23
CA THR A 246 25.46 -4.25 -9.41
C THR A 246 26.62 -4.99 -10.08
N ASP A 247 26.31 -6.05 -10.83
CA ASP A 247 27.30 -6.98 -11.40
C ASP A 247 27.39 -6.83 -12.93
N VAL A 248 27.61 -5.61 -13.42
CA VAL A 248 27.79 -5.37 -14.86
C VAL A 248 29.16 -5.92 -15.31
N PRO A 249 29.21 -6.89 -16.22
CA PRO A 249 30.47 -7.41 -16.75
C PRO A 249 31.31 -6.31 -17.39
N THR A 250 32.64 -6.43 -17.33
CA THR A 250 33.57 -5.41 -17.85
C THR A 250 33.34 -5.04 -19.32
N GLY A 251 32.87 -5.99 -20.13
CA GLY A 251 32.51 -5.75 -21.53
C GLY A 251 31.29 -4.85 -21.71
N GLU A 252 30.32 -4.91 -20.80
CA GLU A 252 29.09 -4.10 -20.85
C GLU A 252 29.30 -2.69 -20.30
N LEU A 253 30.26 -2.49 -19.38
CA LEU A 253 30.63 -1.16 -18.89
C LEU A 253 31.04 -0.21 -20.03
N SER A 254 31.83 -0.69 -20.99
CA SER A 254 32.23 0.13 -22.15
C SER A 254 31.03 0.54 -23.00
N ALA A 255 30.06 -0.37 -23.19
CA ALA A 255 28.84 -0.07 -23.93
C ALA A 255 27.97 0.96 -23.21
N LYS A 256 27.90 0.90 -21.87
CA LYS A 256 27.18 1.89 -21.06
C LYS A 256 27.84 3.26 -21.08
N PHE A 257 29.17 3.34 -20.99
CA PHE A 257 29.89 4.62 -21.14
C PHE A 257 29.70 5.23 -22.52
N HIS A 258 29.76 4.41 -23.58
CA HIS A 258 29.50 4.86 -24.93
C HIS A 258 28.06 5.40 -25.08
N LYS A 259 27.06 4.71 -24.52
CA LYS A 259 25.66 5.16 -24.49
C LYS A 259 25.52 6.53 -23.80
N ARG A 260 26.17 6.71 -22.65
CA ARG A 260 26.18 7.98 -21.92
C ARG A 260 26.80 9.12 -22.71
N GLU A 261 27.87 8.84 -23.44
CA GLU A 261 28.48 9.80 -24.36
C GLU A 261 27.51 10.19 -25.49
N LEU A 262 26.81 9.22 -26.08
CA LEU A 262 25.80 9.48 -27.11
C LEU A 262 24.67 10.37 -26.59
N TYR A 263 24.20 10.16 -25.35
CA TYR A 263 23.18 11.05 -24.76
C TYR A 263 23.67 12.49 -24.63
N GLN A 264 24.93 12.70 -24.27
CA GLN A 264 25.52 14.03 -24.16
C GLN A 264 25.71 14.68 -25.53
N GLN A 265 26.26 13.95 -26.49
CA GLN A 265 26.52 14.45 -27.84
C GLN A 265 25.24 14.85 -28.59
N LEU A 266 24.16 14.10 -28.38
CA LEU A 266 22.87 14.31 -29.04
C LEU A 266 21.87 15.12 -28.21
N GLU A 267 22.29 15.61 -27.03
CA GLU A 267 21.44 16.34 -26.07
C GLU A 267 20.13 15.61 -25.71
N LEU A 268 20.19 14.28 -25.62
CA LEU A 268 19.04 13.44 -25.30
C LEU A 268 18.75 13.48 -23.80
N ARG A 269 17.47 13.63 -23.46
CA ARG A 269 17.00 13.56 -22.07
C ARG A 269 17.10 12.12 -21.61
N HIS A 270 17.86 11.88 -20.55
CA HIS A 270 18.06 10.55 -20.01
C HIS A 270 18.03 10.53 -18.47
N LEU A 271 17.73 9.36 -17.91
CA LEU A 271 17.85 9.05 -16.49
C LEU A 271 18.64 7.75 -16.32
N GLU A 272 19.49 7.71 -15.31
CA GLU A 272 20.24 6.52 -14.91
C GLU A 272 19.73 6.07 -13.54
N ILE A 273 19.39 4.78 -13.41
CA ILE A 273 18.90 4.18 -12.16
C ILE A 273 19.90 3.12 -11.71
N ASN A 274 20.47 3.27 -10.52
CA ASN A 274 21.43 2.32 -10.00
C ASN A 274 20.74 1.23 -9.16
N ALA A 275 21.40 0.08 -9.02
CA ALA A 275 20.89 -1.03 -8.20
C ALA A 275 20.56 -0.62 -6.75
N GLY A 276 21.37 0.26 -6.15
CA GLY A 276 21.14 0.79 -4.80
C GLY A 276 19.90 1.69 -4.67
N ASP A 277 19.39 2.19 -5.79
CA ASP A 277 18.21 3.05 -5.86
C ASP A 277 16.91 2.26 -6.11
N GLY A 278 17.00 0.93 -6.30
CA GLY A 278 15.88 0.06 -6.66
C GLY A 278 14.74 0.01 -5.63
N ASP A 279 15.02 0.32 -4.36
CA ASP A 279 14.01 0.38 -3.29
C ASP A 279 13.43 1.80 -3.11
N LYS A 280 14.00 2.80 -3.80
CA LYS A 280 13.64 4.22 -3.71
C LYS A 280 13.20 4.80 -5.05
N LEU A 281 12.65 3.96 -5.93
CA LEU A 281 12.20 4.36 -7.27
C LEU A 281 11.20 5.53 -7.23
N ASP A 282 10.32 5.57 -6.23
CA ASP A 282 9.37 6.68 -6.03
C ASP A 282 10.05 8.04 -5.83
N GLU A 283 11.23 8.06 -5.19
CA GLU A 283 12.01 9.28 -5.00
C GLU A 283 12.84 9.60 -6.24
N VAL A 284 13.51 8.59 -6.81
CA VAL A 284 14.50 8.74 -7.88
C VAL A 284 13.81 9.02 -9.22
N LEU A 285 12.88 8.17 -9.63
CA LEU A 285 12.09 8.38 -10.85
C LEU A 285 11.11 9.54 -10.67
N GLY A 286 10.44 9.64 -9.52
CA GLY A 286 9.51 10.74 -9.25
C GLY A 286 10.19 12.11 -9.36
N ARG A 287 11.37 12.29 -8.75
CA ARG A 287 12.14 13.55 -8.85
C ARG A 287 12.75 13.74 -10.24
N GLY A 288 13.30 12.68 -10.83
CA GLY A 288 13.93 12.73 -12.15
C GLY A 288 12.94 13.14 -13.24
N LEU A 289 11.76 12.52 -13.27
CA LEU A 289 10.69 12.84 -14.22
C LEU A 289 10.11 14.25 -13.99
N LEU A 290 10.00 14.68 -12.72
CA LEU A 290 9.56 16.04 -12.40
C LEU A 290 10.53 17.11 -12.94
N ALA A 291 11.84 16.84 -12.92
CA ALA A 291 12.84 17.75 -13.52
C ALA A 291 12.63 17.94 -15.04
N PHE A 292 12.02 16.96 -15.71
CA PHE A 292 11.61 17.04 -17.12
C PHE A 292 10.17 17.55 -17.32
N GLY A 293 9.48 17.96 -16.25
CA GLY A 293 8.13 18.49 -16.29
C GLY A 293 7.03 17.42 -16.31
N ILE A 294 7.36 16.16 -16.06
CA ILE A 294 6.40 15.05 -16.01
C ILE A 294 5.94 14.85 -14.57
N ARG A 295 4.63 14.87 -14.35
CA ARG A 295 4.01 14.61 -13.04
C ARG A 295 3.36 13.23 -13.06
N CYS A 296 3.64 12.44 -12.03
CA CYS A 296 3.21 11.04 -11.86
C CYS A 296 2.92 10.73 -10.40
#